data_AF-A0A8H7NSY3-F1
#
_entry.id   AF-A0A8H7NSY3-F1
#
_cell.length_a   1.000
_cell.length_b   1.000
_cell.length_c   1.000
_cell.angle_alpha   90.00
_cell.angle_beta   90.00
_cell.angle_gamma   90.00
#
_symmetry.space_group_name_H-M   'P 1'
#
loop_
_entity.id
_entity.type
_entity.pdbx_description
1 polymer ?
#
loop_
_entity_poly.entity_id
_entity_poly.type
_entity_poly.pdbx_seq_one_letter_code
_entity_poly.pdbx_strand_id
1 'polypeptide(L)'
;MRPAHSLCVFVLCASLAVNGQSNLEEVKIAFNDAQIPADAQITFDPSVLLQVKFPAHDGSNGTVLETPGTQLSVAAVDSFPSFALKGNHLTTSGQFVIMMFDLDAPIPKLSLQVHSVTAQD
;
A
#
# COMPACT_ATOMS: atom_id res chain seq x y z
N MET A 1 -19.28 48.94 8.58
CA MET A 1 -18.43 47.75 8.66
C MET A 1 -19.29 46.53 8.36
N ARG A 2 -19.06 45.82 7.25
CA ARG A 2 -19.86 44.65 6.81
C ARG A 2 -19.06 43.37 7.06
N PRO A 3 -19.66 42.28 7.54
CA PRO A 3 -18.96 41.01 7.70
C PRO A 3 -18.94 40.26 6.35
N ALA A 4 -17.76 40.08 5.76
CA ALA A 4 -17.61 39.22 4.60
C ALA A 4 -17.65 37.76 5.06
N HIS A 5 -18.77 37.09 4.79
CA HIS A 5 -18.94 35.66 5.02
C HIS A 5 -18.26 34.93 3.86
N SER A 6 -17.04 34.43 4.12
CA SER A 6 -16.34 33.57 3.17
C SER A 6 -16.98 32.19 3.20
N LEU A 7 -17.86 31.93 2.23
CA LEU A 7 -18.50 30.64 2.01
C LEU A 7 -17.44 29.66 1.51
N CYS A 8 -16.82 28.91 2.41
CA CYS A 8 -15.92 27.80 2.06
C CYS A 8 -16.79 26.66 1.51
N VAL A 9 -16.82 26.51 0.19
CA VAL A 9 -17.44 25.36 -0.48
C VAL A 9 -16.54 24.16 -0.22
N PHE A 10 -16.84 23.37 0.81
CA PHE A 10 -16.29 22.03 0.96
C PHE A 10 -16.94 21.15 -0.11
N VAL A 11 -16.24 20.95 -1.22
CA VAL A 11 -16.58 19.89 -2.18
C VAL A 11 -16.27 18.58 -1.48
N LEU A 12 -17.29 18.00 -0.84
CA LEU A 12 -17.25 16.64 -0.35
C LEU A 12 -17.28 15.73 -1.60
N CYS A 13 -16.09 15.41 -2.14
CA CYS A 13 -15.95 14.31 -3.08
C CYS A 13 -16.32 13.04 -2.32
N ALA A 14 -17.60 12.65 -2.41
CA ALA A 14 -18.03 11.32 -2.04
C ALA A 14 -17.32 10.34 -2.96
N SER A 15 -16.14 9.89 -2.55
CA SER A 15 -15.47 8.74 -3.14
C SER A 15 -16.43 7.56 -2.97
N LEU A 16 -17.05 7.17 -4.08
CA LEU A 16 -17.85 5.95 -4.16
C LEU A 16 -16.98 4.83 -3.60
N ALA A 17 -17.47 4.19 -2.53
CA ALA A 17 -16.88 2.96 -2.02
C ALA A 17 -17.03 1.90 -3.13
N VAL A 18 -15.99 1.75 -3.94
CA VAL A 18 -15.88 0.65 -4.89
C VAL A 18 -15.69 -0.60 -4.06
N ASN A 19 -16.61 -1.54 -4.22
CA ASN A 19 -16.60 -2.81 -3.51
C ASN A 19 -15.24 -3.49 -3.58
N GLY A 20 -14.93 -4.14 -2.49
CA GLY A 20 -13.67 -4.77 -2.28
C GLY A 20 -13.27 -5.90 -3.19
N GLN A 21 -12.03 -5.78 -3.68
CA GLN A 21 -11.20 -6.71 -4.39
C GLN A 21 -12.04 -7.54 -5.32
N SER A 22 -12.60 -6.86 -6.32
CA SER A 22 -13.69 -7.44 -7.09
C SER A 22 -13.17 -8.25 -8.28
N ASN A 23 -11.96 -7.97 -8.80
CA ASN A 23 -11.34 -8.75 -9.88
C ASN A 23 -9.84 -8.38 -10.11
N LEU A 24 -9.14 -9.18 -10.92
CA LEU A 24 -7.72 -9.00 -11.25
C LEU A 24 -7.45 -7.70 -12.05
N GLU A 25 -8.41 -7.24 -12.84
CA GLU A 25 -8.25 -6.04 -13.67
C GLU A 25 -8.15 -4.78 -12.80
N GLU A 26 -8.99 -4.66 -11.76
CA GLU A 26 -8.90 -3.54 -10.80
C GLU A 26 -7.55 -3.50 -10.09
N VAL A 27 -7.00 -4.66 -9.73
CA VAL A 27 -5.66 -4.76 -9.13
C VAL A 27 -4.60 -4.32 -10.14
N LYS A 28 -4.71 -4.78 -11.40
CA LYS A 28 -3.77 -4.42 -12.47
C LYS A 28 -3.78 -2.92 -12.76
N ILE A 29 -4.97 -2.31 -12.81
CA ILE A 29 -5.14 -0.86 -12.97
C ILE A 29 -4.50 -0.12 -11.81
N ALA A 30 -4.83 -0.47 -10.56
CA ALA A 30 -4.28 0.21 -9.39
C ALA A 30 -2.74 0.12 -9.31
N PHE A 31 -2.16 -1.03 -9.66
CA PHE A 31 -0.70 -1.19 -9.73
C PHE A 31 -0.07 -0.30 -10.81
N ASN A 32 -0.70 -0.22 -11.99
CA ASN A 32 -0.22 0.64 -13.07
C ASN A 32 -0.36 2.12 -12.72
N ASP A 33 -1.49 2.54 -12.15
CA ASP A 33 -1.74 3.94 -11.76
C ASP A 33 -0.74 4.41 -10.70
N ALA A 34 -0.35 3.53 -9.77
CA ALA A 34 0.69 3.79 -8.78
C ALA A 34 2.12 3.59 -9.31
N GLN A 35 2.31 3.30 -10.60
CA GLN A 35 3.61 3.09 -11.26
C GLN A 35 4.49 1.97 -10.66
N ILE A 36 3.91 1.10 -9.83
CA ILE A 36 4.62 0.01 -9.13
C ILE A 36 5.44 -0.87 -10.09
N PRO A 37 4.94 -1.32 -11.27
CA PRO A 37 5.73 -2.15 -12.17
C PRO A 37 7.02 -1.47 -12.66
N ALA A 38 6.98 -0.16 -12.89
CA ALA A 38 8.14 0.61 -13.32
C ALA A 38 9.13 0.78 -12.16
N ASP A 39 8.63 1.17 -10.97
CA ASP A 39 9.46 1.43 -9.80
C ASP A 39 10.13 0.15 -9.27
N ALA A 40 9.41 -0.97 -9.27
CA ALA A 40 9.94 -2.28 -8.89
C ALA A 40 10.71 -2.98 -10.03
N GLN A 41 10.68 -2.45 -11.25
CA GLN A 41 11.28 -3.06 -12.46
C GLN A 41 10.78 -4.48 -12.72
N ILE A 42 9.47 -4.69 -12.65
CA ILE A 42 8.81 -5.98 -12.89
C ILE A 42 7.78 -5.89 -14.01
N THR A 43 7.54 -7.01 -14.68
CA THR A 43 6.31 -7.18 -15.46
C THR A 43 5.20 -7.65 -14.52
N PHE A 44 4.12 -6.88 -14.43
CA PHE A 44 2.98 -7.22 -13.58
C PHE A 44 1.82 -7.82 -14.38
N ASP A 45 1.63 -9.13 -14.25
CA ASP A 45 0.52 -9.88 -14.86
C ASP A 45 -0.11 -10.84 -13.84
N PRO A 46 -1.02 -10.35 -12.98
CA PRO A 46 -1.53 -11.12 -11.85
C PRO A 46 -2.52 -12.21 -12.31
N SER A 47 -2.39 -13.41 -11.75
CA SER A 47 -3.26 -14.57 -12.03
C SER A 47 -4.10 -15.02 -10.84
N VAL A 48 -3.82 -14.51 -9.65
CA VAL A 48 -4.50 -14.82 -8.40
C VAL A 48 -4.73 -13.54 -7.59
N LEU A 49 -5.86 -13.48 -6.89
CA LEU A 49 -6.16 -12.37 -5.98
C LEU A 49 -5.60 -12.68 -4.60
N LEU A 50 -4.89 -11.73 -4.01
CA LEU A 50 -4.39 -11.81 -2.63
C LEU A 50 -5.23 -10.89 -1.73
N GLN A 51 -6.09 -11.47 -0.90
CA GLN A 51 -6.78 -10.73 0.15
C GLN A 51 -5.81 -10.42 1.30
N VAL A 52 -5.82 -9.17 1.73
CA VAL A 52 -5.06 -8.69 2.88
C VAL A 52 -6.03 -8.21 3.94
N LYS A 53 -5.85 -8.62 5.19
CA LYS A 53 -6.66 -8.18 6.32
C LYS A 53 -5.77 -7.75 7.47
N PHE A 54 -5.93 -6.51 7.91
CA PHE A 54 -5.30 -5.97 9.11
C PHE A 54 -6.21 -6.18 10.32
N PRO A 55 -5.73 -6.76 11.44
CA PRO A 55 -6.57 -6.94 12.63
C PRO A 55 -6.83 -5.59 13.31
N ALA A 56 -8.00 -5.48 13.96
CA ALA A 56 -8.28 -4.30 14.79
C ALA A 56 -7.54 -4.44 16.14
N HIS A 57 -7.01 -3.32 16.64
CA HIS A 57 -6.24 -3.31 17.88
C HIS A 57 -7.09 -3.64 19.12
N ASP A 58 -8.40 -3.37 19.07
CA ASP A 58 -9.36 -3.57 20.16
C ASP A 58 -10.04 -4.96 20.13
N GLY A 59 -9.60 -5.86 19.26
CA GLY A 59 -10.18 -7.20 19.09
C GLY A 59 -11.51 -7.22 18.33
N SER A 60 -11.97 -6.08 17.80
CA SER A 60 -13.09 -6.02 16.87
C SER A 60 -12.71 -6.58 15.48
N ASN A 61 -13.66 -6.58 14.55
CA ASN A 61 -13.40 -7.03 13.19
C ASN A 61 -12.35 -6.11 12.54
N GLY A 62 -11.21 -6.70 12.18
CA GLY A 62 -10.16 -6.01 11.43
C GLY A 62 -10.60 -5.47 10.07
N THR A 63 -9.78 -4.61 9.49
CA THR A 63 -10.00 -4.03 8.16
C THR A 63 -9.56 -5.02 7.09
N VAL A 64 -10.50 -5.47 6.25
CA VAL A 64 -10.16 -6.17 5.01
C VAL A 64 -9.85 -5.13 3.95
N LEU A 65 -8.67 -5.23 3.35
CA LEU A 65 -8.30 -4.39 2.22
C LEU A 65 -9.03 -4.87 0.98
N GLU A 66 -10.12 -4.17 0.77
CA GLU A 66 -11.05 -4.40 -0.28
C GLU A 66 -10.60 -3.58 -1.51
N THR A 67 -10.35 -2.27 -1.42
CA THR A 67 -9.92 -1.50 -2.60
C THR A 67 -8.39 -1.40 -2.69
N PRO A 68 -7.73 -1.88 -3.77
CA PRO A 68 -6.29 -1.66 -3.97
C PRO A 68 -5.95 -0.16 -4.03
N GLY A 69 -4.76 0.21 -3.54
CA GLY A 69 -4.33 1.62 -3.50
C GLY A 69 -4.99 2.46 -2.40
N THR A 70 -5.79 1.85 -1.50
CA THR A 70 -6.39 2.57 -0.37
C THR A 70 -5.32 3.09 0.59
N GLN A 71 -5.34 4.39 0.86
CA GLN A 71 -4.54 4.98 1.93
C GLN A 71 -5.07 4.52 3.30
N LEU A 72 -4.26 3.78 4.05
CA LEU A 72 -4.56 3.40 5.42
C LEU A 72 -3.91 4.37 6.42
N SER A 73 -4.48 4.46 7.62
CA SER A 73 -3.84 5.15 8.74
C SER A 73 -2.74 4.29 9.35
N VAL A 74 -1.77 4.91 10.01
CA VAL A 74 -0.69 4.19 10.72
C VAL A 74 -1.25 3.21 11.75
N ALA A 75 -2.25 3.63 12.53
CA ALA A 75 -2.90 2.77 13.51
C ALA A 75 -3.62 1.56 12.89
N ALA A 76 -4.11 1.68 11.65
CA ALA A 76 -4.76 0.57 10.95
C ALA A 76 -3.77 -0.51 10.47
N VAL A 77 -2.49 -0.17 10.31
CA VAL A 77 -1.44 -1.08 9.82
C VAL A 77 -0.40 -1.44 10.89
N ASP A 78 -0.62 -1.02 12.14
CA ASP A 78 0.31 -1.25 13.26
C ASP A 78 0.48 -2.75 13.59
N SER A 79 -0.54 -3.55 13.30
CA SER A 79 -0.52 -5.00 13.50
C SER A 79 -0.30 -5.76 12.20
N PHE A 80 0.45 -6.86 12.27
CA PHE A 80 0.80 -7.67 11.11
C PHE A 80 -0.47 -8.22 10.41
N PRO A 81 -0.56 -8.12 9.07
CA PRO A 81 -1.74 -8.56 8.34
C PRO A 81 -1.83 -10.08 8.25
N SER A 82 -3.05 -10.55 8.02
CA SER A 82 -3.34 -11.90 7.56
C SER A 82 -3.63 -11.90 6.06
N PHE A 83 -3.31 -13.02 5.41
CA PHE A 83 -3.41 -13.15 3.96
C PHE A 83 -4.27 -14.36 3.59
N ALA A 84 -5.06 -14.21 2.54
CA ALA A 84 -5.78 -15.32 1.93
C ALA A 84 -5.75 -15.15 0.41
N LEU A 85 -5.64 -16.26 -0.33
CA LEU A 85 -5.84 -16.22 -1.77
C LEU A 85 -7.35 -16.29 -2.06
N LYS A 86 -7.85 -15.50 -3.02
CA LYS A 86 -9.23 -15.57 -3.52
C LYS A 86 -9.22 -16.13 -4.96
N GLY A 87 -10.15 -17.04 -5.26
CA GLY A 87 -10.42 -17.51 -6.62
C GLY A 87 -10.62 -19.02 -6.74
N ASN A 88 -10.96 -19.47 -7.95
CA ASN A 88 -11.28 -20.87 -8.24
C ASN A 88 -10.03 -21.74 -8.48
N HIS A 89 -8.84 -21.13 -8.55
CA HIS A 89 -7.56 -21.80 -8.78
C HIS A 89 -6.93 -22.38 -7.49
N LEU A 90 -7.63 -22.33 -6.36
CA LEU A 90 -7.15 -22.82 -5.06
C LEU A 90 -7.19 -24.36 -4.92
N THR A 91 -7.51 -25.07 -6.00
CA THR A 91 -7.62 -26.54 -6.02
C THR A 91 -6.27 -27.25 -6.07
N THR A 92 -5.17 -26.52 -6.31
CA THR A 92 -3.81 -27.07 -6.28
C THR A 92 -3.15 -26.82 -4.94
N SER A 93 -2.82 -27.91 -4.22
CA SER A 93 -1.89 -27.85 -3.10
C SER A 93 -0.53 -27.33 -3.59
N GLY A 94 -0.09 -26.20 -3.07
CA GLY A 94 1.16 -25.56 -3.46
C GLY A 94 1.66 -24.64 -2.37
N GLN A 95 2.98 -24.55 -2.23
CA GLN A 95 3.61 -23.54 -1.38
C GLN A 95 3.71 -22.23 -2.16
N PHE A 96 3.46 -21.12 -1.48
CA PHE A 96 3.65 -19.78 -2.02
C PHE A 96 4.39 -18.93 -0.99
N VAL A 97 5.04 -17.89 -1.48
CA VAL A 97 5.75 -16.91 -0.65
C VAL A 97 5.04 -15.57 -0.81
N ILE A 98 4.77 -14.91 0.31
CA ILE A 98 4.27 -13.53 0.33
C ILE A 98 5.42 -12.63 0.75
N MET A 99 5.64 -11.56 -0.01
CA MET A 99 6.61 -10.51 0.30
C MET A 99 5.91 -9.16 0.27
N MET A 100 6.33 -8.26 1.16
CA MET A 100 5.81 -6.90 1.27
C MET A 100 6.98 -5.94 1.13
N PHE A 101 6.83 -4.95 0.26
CA PHE A 101 7.87 -3.97 -0.06
C PHE A 101 7.31 -2.56 0.11
N ASP A 102 8.15 -1.67 0.64
CA ASP A 102 7.96 -0.23 0.57
C ASP A 102 8.98 0.30 -0.45
N LEU A 103 8.48 0.71 -1.62
CA LEU A 103 9.31 1.19 -2.73
C LEU A 103 9.73 2.66 -2.56
N ASP A 104 9.01 3.39 -1.70
CA ASP A 104 9.22 4.82 -1.45
C ASP A 104 10.11 5.07 -0.22
N ALA A 105 10.56 4.01 0.45
CA ALA A 105 11.46 4.12 1.58
C ALA A 105 12.73 4.89 1.19
N PRO A 106 13.12 5.93 1.94
CA PRO A 106 14.28 6.74 1.60
C PRO A 106 15.55 5.89 1.62
N ILE A 107 16.32 5.95 0.53
CA ILE A 107 17.63 5.28 0.46
C ILE A 107 18.56 5.95 1.49
N PRO A 108 19.15 5.20 2.43
CA PRO A 108 20.11 5.75 3.37
C PRO A 108 21.26 6.43 2.62
N LYS A 109 21.46 7.74 2.83
CA LYS A 109 22.62 8.43 2.27
C LYS A 109 23.87 7.96 3.00
N LEU A 110 24.74 7.22 2.31
CA LEU A 110 26.05 6.88 2.86
C LEU A 110 26.87 8.17 2.97
N SER A 111 27.13 8.61 4.19
CA SER A 111 27.99 9.76 4.46
C SER A 111 29.43 9.25 4.60
N LEU A 112 30.22 9.31 3.52
CA LEU A 112 31.67 9.06 3.60
C LEU A 112 32.33 10.26 4.30
N GLN A 113 32.45 10.20 5.63
CA GLN A 113 33.33 11.11 6.36
C GLN A 113 34.78 10.69 6.09
N VAL A 114 35.41 11.30 5.09
CA VAL A 114 36.85 11.19 4.86
C VAL A 114 37.56 11.98 5.96
N HIS A 115 37.93 11.29 7.06
CA HIS A 115 38.89 11.83 8.00
C HIS A 115 40.27 11.77 7.36
N SER A 116 40.75 12.92 6.87
CA SER A 116 42.13 13.07 6.43
C SER A 116 43.00 13.14 7.69
N VAL A 117 43.65 12.04 8.04
CA VAL A 117 44.70 12.04 9.07
C VAL A 117 45.99 12.45 8.36
N THR A 118 46.45 13.68 8.63
CA THR A 118 47.77 14.12 8.18
C THR A 118 48.80 13.57 9.18
N ALA A 119 49.76 12.78 8.70
CA ALA A 119 50.91 12.39 9.52
C ALA A 119 51.74 13.64 9.83
N GLN A 120 52.05 13.88 11.10
CA GLN A 120 53.08 14.83 11.50
C GLN A 120 54.42 14.08 11.53
N ASP A 121 55.40 14.60 10.81
CA ASP A 121 56.81 14.19 10.85
C ASP A 121 57.47 14.52 12.20
#